data_AF-A0A0F9M6B2-F1
#
_entry.id   AF-A0A0F9M6B2-F1
#
_cell.length_a   1.000
_cell.length_b   1.000
_cell.length_c   1.000
_cell.angle_alpha   90.00
_cell.angle_beta   90.00
_cell.angle_gamma   90.00
#
_symmetry.space_group_name_H-M   'P 1'
#
loop_
_entity.id
_entity.type
_entity.pdbx_description
1 polymer ?
#
loop_
_entity_poly.entity_id
_entity_poly.type
_entity_poly.pdbx_seq_one_letter_code
_entity_poly.pdbx_strand_id
1 'polypeptide(L)'
;MARTFVEASSESLVVDSTPVTAHPLTMACWFKAVDITDTEVLMWLGDKDVGDDFWRLEALGSFGGDPIGALAQDGAGNRATTSTGFSAGTWHHACGVFTNSSLRAAYLDGGGKGTDTGVKSPDNADRIAIGASADSTPSGYCDADIAECAIWNVALTDAEVARLAQAFSPKMVRLDALVFYAPLIRDEDRDIIGGLTLTPTGTPTISPHTRMIYPPSPSFSPALAASFVIRWNDRGGIVLQTDANWGGAHFFEATLRATKGTMYARLTTKAGVPVADSQISTTSSTRTRVRSAEITLSDATEYVVQTGWVPGTDQGFANRLTILTI
;
A
#
# COMPACT_ATOMS: atom_id res chain seq x y z
N MET A 1 2.13 -0.79 13.99
CA MET A 1 3.11 -1.41 14.91
C MET A 1 4.35 -1.72 14.07
N ALA A 2 5.58 -1.53 14.55
CA ALA A 2 6.82 -1.95 13.92
C ALA A 2 7.23 -3.35 14.42
N ARG A 3 8.36 -3.90 13.95
CA ARG A 3 8.96 -5.12 14.49
C ARG A 3 10.06 -4.82 15.48
N THR A 4 10.09 -5.56 16.58
CA THR A 4 11.13 -5.49 17.61
C THR A 4 11.97 -6.75 17.53
N PHE A 5 13.28 -6.57 17.42
CA PHE A 5 14.28 -7.62 17.43
C PHE A 5 15.11 -7.54 18.69
N VAL A 6 15.51 -8.70 19.22
CA VAL A 6 16.40 -8.84 20.38
C VAL A 6 17.63 -9.64 19.98
N GLU A 7 18.81 -9.01 20.06
CA GLU A 7 20.09 -9.62 19.69
C GLU A 7 20.34 -10.94 20.45
N ALA A 8 20.11 -10.94 21.77
CA ALA A 8 20.34 -12.09 22.64
C ALA A 8 19.46 -13.33 22.29
N SER A 9 18.38 -13.12 21.53
CA SER A 9 17.50 -14.18 21.02
C SER A 9 17.83 -14.59 19.58
N SER A 10 18.85 -13.97 18.95
CA SER A 10 19.20 -14.15 17.54
C SER A 10 17.98 -13.96 16.61
N GLU A 11 17.21 -12.91 16.86
CA GLU A 11 15.97 -12.62 16.15
C GLU A 11 16.21 -11.97 14.78
N SER A 12 15.47 -12.42 13.76
CA SER A 12 15.55 -11.84 12.41
C SER A 12 14.31 -12.19 11.58
N LEU A 13 14.06 -11.45 10.50
CA LEU A 13 13.14 -11.86 9.43
C LEU A 13 13.94 -12.25 8.19
N VAL A 14 13.63 -13.38 7.55
CA VAL A 14 14.40 -13.90 6.41
C VAL A 14 13.49 -14.36 5.28
N VAL A 15 13.91 -14.18 4.04
CA VAL A 15 13.32 -14.83 2.86
C VAL A 15 14.42 -15.27 1.89
N ASP A 16 14.38 -16.54 1.46
CA ASP A 16 15.33 -17.14 0.50
C ASP A 16 14.93 -16.84 -0.94
N SER A 17 14.75 -15.55 -1.22
CA SER A 17 14.55 -15.01 -2.56
C SER A 17 14.84 -13.51 -2.54
N THR A 18 15.34 -12.97 -3.65
CA THR A 18 15.56 -11.53 -3.82
C THR A 18 15.17 -11.07 -5.22
N PRO A 19 14.55 -9.89 -5.38
CA PRO A 19 14.28 -9.30 -6.69
C PRO A 19 15.50 -8.57 -7.29
N VAL A 20 16.62 -8.47 -6.57
CA VAL A 20 17.85 -7.79 -7.02
C VAL A 20 19.07 -8.63 -6.67
N THR A 21 19.97 -8.80 -7.62
CA THR A 21 21.19 -9.62 -7.48
C THR A 21 22.47 -8.89 -7.89
N ALA A 22 22.37 -7.60 -8.24
CA ALA A 22 23.51 -6.79 -8.67
C ALA A 22 23.23 -5.29 -8.46
N HIS A 23 24.30 -4.50 -8.54
CA HIS A 23 24.20 -3.04 -8.64
C HIS A 23 23.49 -2.61 -9.95
N PRO A 24 22.79 -1.45 -9.98
CA PRO A 24 22.57 -0.55 -8.86
C PRO A 24 21.44 -1.03 -7.94
N LEU A 25 21.56 -0.76 -6.65
CA LEU A 25 20.48 -0.96 -5.69
C LEU A 25 20.51 0.07 -4.56
N THR A 26 19.37 0.30 -3.94
CA THR A 26 19.24 1.11 -2.72
C THR A 26 18.44 0.33 -1.71
N MET A 27 18.85 0.33 -0.45
CA MET A 27 18.07 -0.20 0.66
C MET A 27 17.89 0.87 1.74
N ALA A 28 16.72 0.92 2.36
CA ALA A 28 16.41 1.87 3.42
C ALA A 28 15.39 1.30 4.40
N CYS A 29 15.50 1.72 5.66
CA CYS A 29 14.52 1.43 6.69
C CYS A 29 14.48 2.57 7.71
N TRP A 30 13.40 2.58 8.48
CA TRP A 30 13.35 3.28 9.76
C TRP A 30 13.78 2.33 10.85
N PHE A 31 14.59 2.81 11.79
CA PHE A 31 15.01 2.02 12.95
C PHE A 31 15.03 2.88 14.21
N LYS A 32 14.96 2.23 15.36
CA LYS A 32 15.16 2.81 16.69
C LYS A 32 15.94 1.80 17.51
N ALA A 33 17.26 1.99 17.57
CA ALA A 33 18.17 1.16 18.33
C ALA A 33 17.94 1.31 19.84
N VAL A 34 18.15 0.23 20.59
CA VAL A 34 18.06 0.24 22.06
C VAL A 34 19.27 0.93 22.69
N ASP A 35 20.45 0.77 22.10
CA ASP A 35 21.68 1.43 22.51
C ASP A 35 22.53 1.91 21.32
N ILE A 36 23.78 2.27 21.59
CA ILE A 36 24.79 2.71 20.62
C ILE A 36 26.11 1.98 20.88
N THR A 37 26.11 0.75 21.39
CA THR A 37 27.36 0.06 21.77
C THR A 37 27.89 -0.89 20.71
N ASP A 38 26.99 -1.48 19.92
CA ASP A 38 27.31 -2.59 19.05
C ASP A 38 27.11 -2.26 17.57
N THR A 39 27.60 -3.15 16.70
CA THR A 39 27.31 -3.10 15.27
C THR A 39 26.12 -3.99 14.98
N GLU A 40 25.02 -3.37 14.59
CA GLU A 40 23.75 -4.02 14.33
C GLU A 40 23.40 -3.97 12.85
N VAL A 41 22.91 -5.08 12.30
CA VAL A 41 22.53 -5.17 10.89
C VAL A 41 21.03 -4.90 10.77
N LEU A 42 20.68 -3.81 10.09
CA LEU A 42 19.29 -3.40 9.92
C LEU A 42 18.64 -4.14 8.75
N MET A 43 19.33 -4.17 7.61
CA MET A 43 18.89 -4.86 6.40
C MET A 43 20.10 -5.52 5.73
N TRP A 44 19.88 -6.71 5.17
CA TRP A 44 20.90 -7.50 4.48
C TRP A 44 20.32 -8.13 3.21
N LEU A 45 21.14 -8.20 2.16
CA LEU A 45 20.84 -8.87 0.89
C LEU A 45 22.13 -9.49 0.36
N GLY A 46 22.14 -10.79 0.04
CA GLY A 46 23.35 -11.48 -0.38
C GLY A 46 23.15 -12.96 -0.64
N ASP A 47 24.25 -13.67 -0.87
CA ASP A 47 24.31 -15.12 -1.00
C ASP A 47 24.28 -15.77 0.39
N LYS A 48 23.24 -16.55 0.67
CA LYS A 48 23.08 -17.22 1.97
C LYS A 48 24.08 -18.36 2.21
N ASP A 49 24.72 -18.85 1.16
CA ASP A 49 25.64 -19.99 1.18
C ASP A 49 27.11 -19.54 1.21
N VAL A 50 27.39 -18.22 1.07
CA VAL A 50 28.74 -17.63 1.03
C VAL A 50 28.90 -16.54 2.10
N GLY A 51 29.93 -16.65 2.95
CA GLY A 51 30.12 -15.79 4.14
C GLY A 51 30.60 -14.36 3.87
N ASP A 52 30.84 -13.99 2.62
CA ASP A 52 31.47 -12.73 2.25
C ASP A 52 30.97 -12.16 0.92
N ASP A 53 29.72 -12.47 0.55
CA ASP A 53 29.10 -12.05 -0.71
C ASP A 53 27.73 -11.39 -0.49
N PHE A 54 27.71 -10.09 -0.17
CA PHE A 54 26.49 -9.38 0.21
C PHE A 54 26.59 -7.84 0.19
N TRP A 55 25.42 -7.22 0.31
CA TRP A 55 25.20 -5.83 0.68
C TRP A 55 24.43 -5.75 2.00
N ARG A 56 24.77 -4.79 2.86
CA ARG A 56 24.01 -4.54 4.09
C ARG A 56 24.01 -3.08 4.55
N LEU A 57 22.97 -2.75 5.28
CA LEU A 57 22.76 -1.47 5.97
C LEU A 57 22.87 -1.71 7.48
N GLU A 58 23.67 -0.90 8.15
CA GLU A 58 24.11 -1.16 9.53
C GLU A 58 24.04 0.09 10.40
N ALA A 59 23.70 -0.09 11.67
CA ALA A 59 23.90 0.89 12.74
C ALA A 59 25.21 0.53 13.48
N LEU A 60 26.18 1.44 13.47
CA LEU A 60 27.55 1.17 13.92
C LEU A 60 27.85 1.85 15.26
N GLY A 61 27.15 1.46 16.33
CA GLY A 61 27.39 1.99 17.68
C GLY A 61 28.80 1.71 18.20
N SER A 62 29.42 0.61 17.78
CA SER A 62 30.81 0.31 18.15
C SER A 62 31.86 1.19 17.45
N PHE A 63 31.45 2.06 16.51
CA PHE A 63 32.33 2.98 15.78
C PHE A 63 32.22 4.38 16.38
N GLY A 64 33.34 5.11 16.41
CA GLY A 64 33.35 6.49 16.91
C GLY A 64 32.37 7.39 16.15
N GLY A 65 31.43 7.99 16.88
CA GLY A 65 30.41 8.88 16.32
C GLY A 65 29.15 8.16 15.80
N ASP A 66 28.99 6.87 16.14
CA ASP A 66 27.77 6.07 15.97
C ASP A 66 27.14 6.18 14.57
N PRO A 67 27.90 6.00 13.46
CA PRO A 67 27.38 6.26 12.12
C PRO A 67 26.46 5.15 11.59
N ILE A 68 25.74 5.47 10.53
CA ILE A 68 25.13 4.46 9.65
C ILE A 68 26.16 4.00 8.63
N GLY A 69 26.23 2.68 8.41
CA GLY A 69 27.10 2.03 7.43
C GLY A 69 26.31 1.47 6.25
N ALA A 70 26.79 1.73 5.03
CA ALA A 70 26.40 0.99 3.83
C ALA A 70 27.61 0.16 3.36
N LEU A 71 27.56 -1.15 3.59
CA LEU A 71 28.66 -2.07 3.33
C LEU A 71 28.34 -3.00 2.16
N ALA A 72 29.34 -3.21 1.30
CA ALA A 72 29.35 -4.27 0.31
C ALA A 72 30.56 -5.18 0.56
N GLN A 73 30.38 -6.48 0.38
CA GLN A 73 31.40 -7.48 0.63
C GLN A 73 31.40 -8.51 -0.50
N ASP A 74 32.60 -8.75 -1.02
CA ASP A 74 32.97 -9.76 -2.01
C ASP A 74 34.45 -10.02 -1.67
N GLY A 75 34.68 -10.91 -0.71
CA GLY A 75 35.93 -11.02 0.05
C GLY A 75 36.02 -10.01 1.21
N ALA A 76 37.02 -9.12 1.19
CA ALA A 76 37.13 -8.07 2.20
C ALA A 76 35.96 -7.06 2.10
N GLY A 77 35.46 -6.51 3.21
CA GLY A 77 34.38 -5.53 3.18
C GLY A 77 34.84 -4.11 2.83
N ASN A 78 34.02 -3.34 2.12
CA ASN A 78 34.16 -1.89 1.96
C ASN A 78 32.86 -1.19 2.35
N ARG A 79 32.96 -0.05 3.03
CA ARG A 79 31.82 0.61 3.67
C ARG A 79 31.89 2.12 3.53
N ALA A 80 30.76 2.73 3.18
CA ALA A 80 30.53 4.15 3.40
C ALA A 80 29.92 4.37 4.79
N THR A 81 30.38 5.36 5.55
CA THR A 81 29.83 5.71 6.87
C THR A 81 29.39 7.16 6.90
N THR A 82 28.25 7.43 7.52
CA THR A 82 27.73 8.81 7.67
C THR A 82 28.66 9.69 8.51
N SER A 83 28.62 10.99 8.29
CA SER A 83 29.35 11.98 9.10
C SER A 83 28.62 12.38 10.39
N THR A 84 27.37 11.93 10.54
CA THR A 84 26.50 12.13 11.71
C THR A 84 26.11 10.79 12.30
N GLY A 85 25.94 10.75 13.62
CA GLY A 85 25.58 9.55 14.37
C GLY A 85 24.11 9.44 14.72
N PHE A 86 23.62 8.21 14.87
CA PHE A 86 22.29 7.94 15.40
C PHE A 86 22.29 8.00 16.93
N SER A 87 21.10 7.98 17.52
CA SER A 87 20.92 7.97 18.97
C SER A 87 19.98 6.87 19.41
N ALA A 88 20.24 6.31 20.59
CA ALA A 88 19.40 5.29 21.20
C ALA A 88 17.98 5.81 21.52
N GLY A 89 16.98 4.94 21.40
CA GLY A 89 15.60 5.22 21.77
C GLY A 89 14.87 6.24 20.88
N THR A 90 15.48 6.71 19.80
CA THR A 90 14.88 7.64 18.82
C THR A 90 14.75 7.00 17.44
N TRP A 91 13.63 7.25 16.75
CA TRP A 91 13.44 6.82 15.37
C TRP A 91 14.35 7.61 14.43
N HIS A 92 15.17 6.90 13.67
CA HIS A 92 16.04 7.41 12.64
C HIS A 92 15.76 6.72 11.29
N HIS A 93 16.05 7.42 10.19
CA HIS A 93 16.00 6.84 8.85
C HIS A 93 17.41 6.52 8.35
N ALA A 94 17.68 5.25 8.08
CA ALA A 94 18.93 4.78 7.51
C ALA A 94 18.75 4.43 6.03
N CYS A 95 19.72 4.80 5.19
CA CYS A 95 19.70 4.44 3.77
C CYS A 95 21.11 4.17 3.23
N GLY A 96 21.25 3.07 2.50
CA GLY A 96 22.44 2.70 1.75
C GLY A 96 22.16 2.69 0.25
N VAL A 97 22.91 3.48 -0.51
CA VAL A 97 22.82 3.58 -1.98
C VAL A 97 24.07 2.95 -2.58
N PHE A 98 23.92 1.85 -3.32
CA PHE A 98 25.00 1.14 -4.00
C PHE A 98 24.89 1.39 -5.50
N THR A 99 25.65 2.36 -6.01
CA THR A 99 25.48 2.88 -7.38
C THR A 99 26.13 1.99 -8.42
N ASN A 100 27.33 1.51 -8.13
CA ASN A 100 28.09 0.56 -8.94
C ASN A 100 29.15 -0.09 -8.05
N SER A 101 29.96 -0.98 -8.60
CA SER A 101 30.96 -1.73 -7.83
C SER A 101 31.96 -0.83 -7.08
N SER A 102 32.21 0.38 -7.57
CA SER A 102 33.18 1.35 -7.03
C SER A 102 32.54 2.59 -6.41
N LEU A 103 31.23 2.58 -6.14
CA LEU A 103 30.58 3.74 -5.52
C LEU A 103 29.37 3.32 -4.69
N ARG A 104 29.46 3.58 -3.39
CA ARG A 104 28.34 3.46 -2.44
C ARG A 104 28.27 4.67 -1.53
N ALA A 105 27.09 4.91 -0.97
CA ALA A 105 26.84 5.99 -0.04
C ALA A 105 25.92 5.56 1.11
N ALA A 106 26.14 6.13 2.29
CA ALA A 106 25.30 5.95 3.47
C ALA A 106 24.69 7.29 3.88
N TYR A 107 23.43 7.27 4.34
CA TYR A 107 22.69 8.44 4.80
C TYR A 107 22.00 8.13 6.12
N LEU A 108 22.00 9.14 6.99
CA LEU A 108 21.23 9.16 8.23
C LEU A 108 20.30 10.36 8.19
N ASP A 109 19.00 10.13 8.43
CA ASP A 109 17.94 11.15 8.44
C ASP A 109 17.94 12.01 7.15
N GLY A 110 18.27 11.38 6.02
CA GLY A 110 18.27 12.02 4.70
C GLY A 110 19.49 12.90 4.43
N GLY A 111 20.41 13.01 5.38
CA GLY A 111 21.64 13.80 5.29
C GLY A 111 22.88 12.99 5.70
N GLY A 112 23.89 13.68 6.21
CA GLY A 112 25.11 13.05 6.76
C GLY A 112 25.88 12.19 5.76
N LYS A 113 25.70 12.42 4.46
CA LYS A 113 26.16 11.54 3.38
C LYS A 113 27.64 11.19 3.50
N GLY A 114 27.90 9.90 3.70
CA GLY A 114 29.23 9.30 3.54
C GLY A 114 29.33 8.60 2.20
N THR A 115 30.53 8.51 1.63
CA THR A 115 30.79 7.77 0.39
C THR A 115 32.04 6.91 0.50
N ASP A 116 32.06 5.78 -0.19
CA ASP A 116 33.23 4.93 -0.34
C ASP A 116 33.36 4.47 -1.80
N THR A 117 34.62 4.33 -2.26
CA THR A 117 34.95 3.99 -3.65
C THR A 117 35.72 2.70 -3.81
N GLY A 118 35.82 1.86 -2.77
CA GLY A 118 36.42 0.53 -2.90
C GLY A 118 35.67 -0.30 -3.95
N VAL A 119 36.33 -1.25 -4.61
CA VAL A 119 35.65 -2.09 -5.60
C VAL A 119 35.08 -3.33 -4.90
N LYS A 120 33.77 -3.52 -5.01
CA LYS A 120 33.03 -4.68 -4.52
C LYS A 120 31.99 -5.07 -5.55
N SER A 121 31.94 -6.34 -5.94
CA SER A 121 30.94 -6.81 -6.90
C SER A 121 30.25 -8.06 -6.35
N PRO A 122 29.50 -7.92 -5.24
CA PRO A 122 28.76 -9.06 -4.74
C PRO A 122 27.85 -9.61 -5.86
N ASP A 123 27.74 -10.92 -5.94
CA ASP A 123 26.93 -11.62 -6.93
C ASP A 123 26.08 -12.72 -6.28
N ASN A 124 25.37 -13.49 -7.11
CA ASN A 124 24.57 -14.66 -6.70
C ASN A 124 23.60 -14.48 -5.51
N ALA A 125 23.23 -13.24 -5.15
CA ALA A 125 22.36 -13.00 -4.02
C ALA A 125 21.03 -13.74 -4.16
N ASP A 126 20.65 -14.44 -3.10
CA ASP A 126 19.49 -15.32 -3.07
C ASP A 126 18.67 -15.18 -1.78
N ARG A 127 19.05 -14.26 -0.88
CA ARG A 127 18.34 -14.01 0.38
C ARG A 127 18.26 -12.52 0.74
N ILE A 128 17.14 -12.17 1.36
CA ILE A 128 16.95 -10.91 2.09
C ILE A 128 16.78 -11.23 3.57
N ALA A 129 17.41 -10.43 4.43
CA ALA A 129 17.16 -10.46 5.87
C ALA A 129 16.97 -9.06 6.46
N ILE A 130 16.21 -8.99 7.55
CA ILE A 130 16.01 -7.81 8.38
C ILE A 130 16.40 -8.18 9.81
N GLY A 131 17.24 -7.36 10.42
CA GLY A 131 17.69 -7.53 11.80
C GLY A 131 18.90 -8.45 12.02
N ALA A 132 19.55 -8.94 10.96
CA ALA A 132 20.79 -9.71 11.03
C ALA A 132 21.52 -9.76 9.68
N SER A 133 22.82 -10.06 9.68
CA SER A 133 23.46 -10.66 8.51
C SER A 133 23.07 -12.13 8.41
N ALA A 134 22.75 -12.58 7.21
CA ALA A 134 22.13 -13.88 6.99
C ALA A 134 22.82 -14.72 5.90
N ASP A 135 24.15 -14.54 5.79
CA ASP A 135 25.06 -15.41 5.04
C ASP A 135 25.16 -16.82 5.67
N SER A 136 26.15 -17.61 5.26
CA SER A 136 26.35 -18.99 5.76
C SER A 136 26.75 -19.06 7.24
N THR A 137 27.10 -17.93 7.84
CA THR A 137 27.44 -17.74 9.25
C THR A 137 26.72 -16.51 9.84
N PRO A 138 25.38 -16.58 10.07
CA PRO A 138 24.60 -15.44 10.53
C PRO A 138 25.18 -14.75 11.77
N SER A 139 25.17 -13.41 11.76
CA SER A 139 25.80 -12.57 12.79
C SER A 139 25.26 -11.14 12.76
N GLY A 140 25.68 -10.31 13.71
CA GLY A 140 25.31 -8.89 13.76
C GLY A 140 23.80 -8.68 13.94
N TYR A 141 23.17 -9.52 14.77
CA TYR A 141 21.77 -9.38 15.15
C TYR A 141 21.54 -8.01 15.82
N CYS A 142 20.36 -7.42 15.68
CA CYS A 142 20.06 -6.12 16.29
C CYS A 142 19.19 -6.21 17.55
N ASP A 143 19.36 -5.26 18.46
CA ASP A 143 18.39 -4.90 19.50
C ASP A 143 17.73 -3.56 19.12
N ALA A 144 16.73 -3.65 18.24
CA ALA A 144 16.10 -2.48 17.64
C ALA A 144 14.64 -2.69 17.26
N ASP A 145 13.88 -1.60 17.25
CA ASP A 145 12.64 -1.53 16.49
C ASP A 145 12.95 -1.16 15.03
N ILE A 146 12.46 -1.93 14.05
CA ILE A 146 12.64 -1.67 12.61
C ILE A 146 11.27 -1.60 11.90
N ALA A 147 11.16 -0.66 10.97
CA ALA A 147 9.98 -0.39 10.18
C ALA A 147 10.34 0.03 8.74
N GLU A 148 9.36 -0.06 7.83
CA GLU A 148 9.45 0.56 6.50
C GLU A 148 10.67 0.10 5.66
N CYS A 149 11.03 -1.18 5.75
CA CYS A 149 12.15 -1.75 5.02
C CYS A 149 11.85 -1.83 3.52
N ALA A 150 12.67 -1.19 2.70
CA ALA A 150 12.47 -1.12 1.25
C ALA A 150 13.77 -1.30 0.46
N ILE A 151 13.65 -1.88 -0.72
CA ILE A 151 14.74 -2.03 -1.69
C ILE A 151 14.28 -1.54 -3.06
N TRP A 152 15.13 -0.75 -3.70
CA TRP A 152 14.99 -0.28 -5.08
C TRP A 152 16.08 -0.90 -5.96
N ASN A 153 15.75 -1.23 -7.21
CA ASN A 153 16.71 -1.71 -8.22
C ASN A 153 17.40 -0.56 -8.99
N VAL A 154 17.54 0.59 -8.33
CA VAL A 154 18.23 1.78 -8.83
C VAL A 154 18.98 2.44 -7.68
N ALA A 155 19.95 3.29 -8.03
CA ALA A 155 20.56 4.21 -7.08
C ALA A 155 19.63 5.41 -6.88
N LEU A 156 19.11 5.59 -5.67
CA LEU A 156 18.33 6.79 -5.33
C LEU A 156 19.24 8.01 -5.26
N THR A 157 18.71 9.14 -5.69
CA THR A 157 19.34 10.46 -5.55
C THR A 157 19.25 10.98 -4.12
N ASP A 158 20.14 11.88 -3.75
CA ASP A 158 20.16 12.53 -2.43
C ASP A 158 18.80 13.17 -2.08
N ALA A 159 18.10 13.75 -3.07
CA ALA A 159 16.78 14.33 -2.88
C ALA A 159 15.68 13.27 -2.64
N GLU A 160 15.77 12.11 -3.30
CA GLU A 160 14.85 10.98 -3.07
C GLU A 160 15.07 10.38 -1.68
N VAL A 161 16.34 10.23 -1.25
CA VAL A 161 16.68 9.77 0.11
C VAL A 161 16.20 10.77 1.17
N ALA A 162 16.37 12.08 0.94
CA ALA A 162 15.86 13.11 1.83
C ALA A 162 14.32 13.10 1.97
N ARG A 163 13.59 12.72 0.91
CA ARG A 163 12.13 12.55 0.98
C ARG A 163 11.73 11.38 1.87
N LEU A 164 12.42 10.25 1.81
CA LEU A 164 12.15 9.11 2.69
C LEU A 164 12.33 9.49 4.17
N ALA A 165 13.37 10.26 4.49
CA ALA A 165 13.64 10.74 5.84
C ALA A 165 12.60 11.75 6.38
N GLN A 166 11.81 12.38 5.50
CA GLN A 166 10.64 13.18 5.90
C GLN A 166 9.39 12.32 6.18
N ALA A 167 9.59 11.02 6.39
CA ALA A 167 8.56 10.03 6.66
C ALA A 167 7.60 9.77 5.50
N PHE A 168 7.95 10.13 4.26
CA PHE A 168 7.19 9.65 3.10
C PHE A 168 7.41 8.15 2.92
N SER A 169 6.31 7.40 2.77
CA SER A 169 6.36 5.97 2.48
C SER A 169 7.21 5.69 1.23
N PRO A 170 7.98 4.58 1.22
CA PRO A 170 8.69 4.09 0.03
C PRO A 170 7.83 4.06 -1.25
N LYS A 171 6.51 3.85 -1.14
CA LYS A 171 5.58 3.88 -2.29
C LYS A 171 5.46 5.24 -2.98
N MET A 172 5.96 6.32 -2.36
CA MET A 172 5.92 7.69 -2.88
C MET A 172 7.27 8.16 -3.42
N VAL A 173 8.29 7.30 -3.40
CA VAL A 173 9.65 7.58 -3.88
C VAL A 173 10.06 6.48 -4.85
N ARG A 174 10.19 6.83 -6.13
CA ARG A 174 10.60 5.89 -7.20
C ARG A 174 9.87 4.56 -7.19
N LEU A 175 8.54 4.62 -7.14
CA LEU A 175 7.67 3.45 -7.16
C LEU A 175 7.91 2.54 -8.38
N ASP A 176 8.33 3.12 -9.51
CA ASP A 176 8.71 2.43 -10.74
C ASP A 176 9.91 1.48 -10.57
N ALA A 177 10.77 1.75 -9.59
CA ALA A 177 11.99 1.01 -9.30
C ALA A 177 11.98 0.34 -7.92
N LEU A 178 10.90 0.52 -7.15
CA LEU A 178 10.70 -0.15 -5.87
C LEU A 178 10.37 -1.62 -6.16
N VAL A 179 11.16 -2.53 -5.59
CA VAL A 179 11.07 -3.97 -5.88
C VAL A 179 10.83 -4.83 -4.65
N PHE A 180 11.07 -4.29 -3.46
CA PHE A 180 10.72 -4.90 -2.19
C PHE A 180 10.29 -3.80 -1.22
N TYR A 181 9.21 -4.02 -0.48
CA TYR A 181 8.79 -3.13 0.60
C TYR A 181 8.00 -3.89 1.65
N ALA A 182 8.59 -4.04 2.83
CA ALA A 182 7.94 -4.55 4.03
C ALA A 182 7.68 -3.39 5.01
N PRO A 183 6.43 -2.91 5.13
CA PRO A 183 6.09 -1.87 6.11
C PRO A 183 6.29 -2.33 7.55
N LEU A 184 6.15 -3.64 7.79
CA LEU A 184 6.20 -4.29 9.12
C LEU A 184 5.08 -3.85 10.06
N ILE A 185 3.88 -3.60 9.50
CA ILE A 185 2.69 -3.18 10.23
C ILE A 185 1.86 -4.40 10.69
N ARG A 186 1.54 -4.48 12.00
CA ARG A 186 0.57 -5.45 12.58
C ARG A 186 0.95 -6.94 12.36
N ASP A 187 2.24 -7.26 12.53
CA ASP A 187 2.76 -8.64 12.35
C ASP A 187 2.68 -9.14 10.89
N GLU A 188 2.49 -8.22 9.93
CA GLU A 188 2.51 -8.55 8.51
C GLU A 188 3.95 -8.53 7.99
N ASP A 189 4.66 -9.64 8.18
CA ASP A 189 6.03 -9.87 7.67
C ASP A 189 6.02 -10.15 6.16
N ARG A 190 5.43 -9.25 5.39
CA ARG A 190 5.25 -9.42 3.96
C ARG A 190 5.77 -8.22 3.19
N ASP A 191 6.39 -8.52 2.06
CA ASP A 191 6.68 -7.57 1.01
C ASP A 191 5.40 -7.29 0.21
N ILE A 192 4.94 -6.03 0.26
CA ILE A 192 3.73 -5.58 -0.43
C ILE A 192 3.98 -5.12 -1.88
N ILE A 193 5.21 -5.28 -2.39
CA ILE A 193 5.61 -4.93 -3.76
C ILE A 193 6.00 -6.18 -4.55
N GLY A 194 6.99 -6.93 -4.10
CA GLY A 194 7.47 -8.16 -4.75
C GLY A 194 6.69 -9.42 -4.34
N GLY A 195 5.83 -9.34 -3.32
CA GLY A 195 4.99 -10.47 -2.88
C GLY A 195 5.73 -11.54 -2.09
N LEU A 196 6.96 -11.26 -1.65
CA LEU A 196 7.74 -12.14 -0.78
C LEU A 196 7.16 -12.19 0.64
N THR A 197 7.17 -13.37 1.26
CA THR A 197 6.79 -13.53 2.67
C THR A 197 8.06 -13.77 3.48
N LEU A 198 8.35 -12.89 4.45
CA LEU A 198 9.47 -13.10 5.34
C LEU A 198 9.06 -14.05 6.47
N THR A 199 9.98 -14.92 6.84
CA THR A 199 9.83 -15.89 7.92
C THR A 199 10.57 -15.40 9.16
N PRO A 200 9.89 -15.28 10.32
CA PRO A 200 10.55 -14.90 11.55
C PRO A 200 11.42 -16.02 12.13
N THR A 201 12.59 -15.64 12.65
CA THR A 201 13.50 -16.45 13.48
C THR A 201 13.57 -15.81 14.86
N GLY A 202 13.53 -16.61 15.94
CA GLY A 202 13.69 -16.11 17.31
C GLY A 202 12.44 -15.49 17.96
N THR A 203 11.27 -15.54 17.34
CA THR A 203 10.00 -14.94 17.85
C THR A 203 10.01 -13.42 18.07
N PRO A 204 10.44 -12.61 17.08
CA PRO A 204 10.43 -11.15 17.16
C PRO A 204 9.03 -10.61 17.45
N THR A 205 8.97 -9.59 18.31
CA THR A 205 7.71 -9.02 18.78
C THR A 205 7.37 -7.74 18.03
N ILE A 206 6.39 -6.98 18.53
CA ILE A 206 5.86 -5.79 17.87
C ILE A 206 5.87 -4.58 18.80
N SER A 207 6.16 -3.41 18.25
CA SER A 207 6.23 -2.14 18.98
C SER A 207 5.43 -1.03 18.28
N PRO A 208 5.28 0.17 18.86
CA PRO A 208 4.70 1.31 18.15
C PRO A 208 5.49 1.65 16.88
N HIS A 209 4.79 1.83 15.77
CA HIS A 209 5.42 2.16 14.48
C HIS A 209 5.84 3.63 14.44
N THR A 210 6.89 3.95 13.67
CA THR A 210 7.22 5.34 13.35
C THR A 210 6.05 6.03 12.65
N ARG A 211 5.95 7.37 12.76
CA ARG A 211 4.91 8.11 12.05
C ARG A 211 5.30 8.21 10.59
N MET A 212 4.41 7.79 9.70
CA MET A 212 4.64 7.82 8.25
C MET A 212 3.50 8.54 7.51
N ILE A 213 3.87 9.20 6.42
CA ILE A 213 3.00 9.74 5.40
C ILE A 213 2.86 8.67 4.31
N TYR A 214 1.79 7.89 4.38
CA TYR A 214 1.45 6.94 3.33
C TYR A 214 0.77 7.65 2.16
N PRO A 215 0.86 7.09 0.94
CA PRO A 215 -0.02 7.52 -0.13
C PRO A 215 -1.46 7.44 0.40
N PRO A 216 -2.31 8.43 0.09
CA PRO A 216 -3.72 8.31 0.44
C PRO A 216 -4.20 6.96 -0.08
N SER A 217 -4.94 6.22 0.75
CA SER A 217 -5.68 5.05 0.28
C SER A 217 -6.31 5.44 -1.05
N PRO A 218 -6.19 4.62 -2.12
CA PRO A 218 -6.84 4.94 -3.36
C PRO A 218 -8.34 5.01 -3.07
N SER A 219 -8.81 6.22 -2.73
CA SER A 219 -10.18 6.59 -2.89
C SER A 219 -10.28 6.67 -4.39
N PHE A 220 -10.83 5.64 -4.98
CA PHE A 220 -11.54 5.82 -6.22
C PHE A 220 -12.70 6.78 -5.90
N SER A 221 -12.40 8.07 -5.80
CA SER A 221 -13.27 9.03 -6.45
C SER A 221 -12.87 8.85 -7.90
N PRO A 222 -13.64 8.09 -8.70
CA PRO A 222 -13.44 8.24 -10.12
C PRO A 222 -13.48 9.74 -10.36
N ALA A 223 -12.40 10.30 -10.91
CA ALA A 223 -12.57 11.46 -11.75
C ALA A 223 -13.45 10.93 -12.88
N LEU A 224 -14.77 10.97 -12.66
CA LEU A 224 -15.77 10.73 -13.68
C LEU A 224 -15.63 11.92 -14.61
N ALA A 225 -14.64 11.86 -15.50
CA ALA A 225 -14.89 12.35 -16.84
C ALA A 225 -16.01 11.45 -17.37
N ALA A 226 -17.25 11.89 -17.15
CA ALA A 226 -18.53 11.19 -17.36
C ALA A 226 -18.96 10.22 -16.25
N SER A 227 -20.06 10.59 -15.58
CA SER A 227 -20.86 9.73 -14.71
C SER A 227 -21.54 8.61 -15.50
N PHE A 228 -21.35 7.35 -15.09
CA PHE A 228 -22.05 6.20 -15.67
C PHE A 228 -23.08 5.62 -14.69
N VAL A 229 -24.17 5.07 -15.22
CA VAL A 229 -25.18 4.34 -14.45
C VAL A 229 -25.02 2.84 -14.72
N ILE A 230 -24.90 2.05 -13.64
CA ILE A 230 -24.91 0.58 -13.68
C ILE A 230 -26.38 0.12 -13.71
N ARG A 231 -26.79 -0.59 -14.76
CA ARG A 231 -28.08 -1.31 -14.78
C ARG A 231 -27.89 -2.81 -15.03
N TRP A 232 -28.87 -3.60 -14.59
CA TRP A 232 -28.97 -5.03 -14.90
C TRP A 232 -29.93 -5.21 -16.08
N ASN A 233 -29.55 -6.02 -17.07
CA ASN A 233 -30.42 -6.42 -18.17
C ASN A 233 -31.34 -7.57 -17.77
N ASP A 234 -32.23 -7.92 -18.70
CA ASP A 234 -33.30 -8.89 -18.61
C ASP A 234 -32.80 -10.33 -18.34
N ARG A 235 -31.49 -10.57 -18.54
CA ARG A 235 -30.78 -11.83 -18.29
C ARG A 235 -29.83 -11.75 -17.09
N GLY A 236 -29.85 -10.66 -16.31
CA GLY A 236 -28.99 -10.46 -15.14
C GLY A 236 -27.55 -10.05 -15.47
N GLY A 237 -27.27 -9.59 -16.69
CA GLY A 237 -25.98 -9.02 -17.07
C GLY A 237 -25.92 -7.51 -16.81
N ILE A 238 -24.77 -6.99 -16.39
CA ILE A 238 -24.54 -5.56 -16.21
C ILE A 238 -24.47 -4.87 -17.59
N VAL A 239 -25.20 -3.77 -17.77
CA VAL A 239 -25.15 -2.92 -18.96
C VAL A 239 -24.83 -1.49 -18.56
N LEU A 240 -23.90 -0.90 -19.31
CA LEU A 240 -23.51 0.51 -19.23
C LEU A 240 -24.45 1.33 -20.12
N GLN A 241 -25.14 2.34 -19.56
CA GLN A 241 -25.86 3.32 -20.37
C GLN A 241 -24.89 4.44 -20.81
N THR A 242 -24.84 4.69 -22.12
CA THR A 242 -24.04 5.73 -22.79
C THR A 242 -24.97 6.55 -23.71
N ASP A 243 -24.50 7.70 -24.22
CA ASP A 243 -25.26 8.58 -25.13
C ASP A 243 -25.85 7.83 -26.34
N ALA A 244 -25.17 6.78 -26.79
CA ALA A 244 -25.60 5.94 -27.90
C ALA A 244 -26.92 5.19 -27.64
N ASN A 245 -27.31 5.00 -26.38
CA ASN A 245 -28.44 4.17 -25.96
C ASN A 245 -29.53 4.94 -25.17
N TRP A 246 -29.42 6.27 -25.04
CA TRP A 246 -30.38 7.10 -24.30
C TRP A 246 -31.74 7.24 -25.01
N GLY A 247 -31.76 7.20 -26.34
CA GLY A 247 -32.98 7.35 -27.16
C GLY A 247 -33.92 6.13 -27.23
N GLY A 248 -33.71 5.11 -26.38
CA GLY A 248 -34.59 3.95 -26.30
C GLY A 248 -35.83 4.19 -25.42
N ALA A 249 -36.86 3.36 -25.58
CA ALA A 249 -38.03 3.38 -24.71
C ALA A 249 -37.65 3.00 -23.26
N HIS A 250 -38.00 3.85 -22.30
CA HIS A 250 -37.71 3.62 -20.87
C HIS A 250 -38.96 3.13 -20.15
N PHE A 251 -38.79 2.26 -19.15
CA PHE A 251 -39.89 1.77 -18.31
C PHE A 251 -39.43 1.75 -16.84
N PHE A 252 -40.35 1.97 -15.92
CA PHE A 252 -40.13 1.75 -14.50
C PHE A 252 -40.56 0.33 -14.10
N GLU A 253 -39.69 -0.41 -13.44
CA GLU A 253 -39.99 -1.73 -12.88
C GLU A 253 -39.66 -1.79 -11.39
N ALA A 254 -40.53 -2.43 -10.61
CA ALA A 254 -40.24 -2.77 -9.22
C ALA A 254 -40.84 -4.11 -8.82
N THR A 255 -40.17 -4.81 -7.90
CA THR A 255 -40.73 -5.99 -7.23
C THR A 255 -41.48 -5.54 -5.98
N LEU A 256 -42.81 -5.62 -6.04
CA LEU A 256 -43.71 -5.14 -4.99
C LEU A 256 -44.38 -6.33 -4.29
N ARG A 257 -44.76 -6.13 -3.03
CA ARG A 257 -45.59 -7.05 -2.26
C ARG A 257 -46.57 -6.21 -1.44
N ALA A 258 -47.87 -6.46 -1.59
CA ALA A 258 -48.89 -5.85 -0.77
C ALA A 258 -49.14 -6.71 0.48
N THR A 259 -48.78 -6.18 1.65
CA THR A 259 -49.10 -6.82 2.94
C THR A 259 -50.56 -6.59 3.33
N LYS A 260 -51.18 -5.52 2.80
CA LYS A 260 -52.59 -5.16 2.98
C LYS A 260 -53.03 -4.22 1.84
N GLY A 261 -54.19 -4.48 1.23
CA GLY A 261 -54.75 -3.63 0.16
C GLY A 261 -53.89 -3.57 -1.11
N THR A 262 -53.79 -2.39 -1.72
CA THR A 262 -52.96 -2.15 -2.90
C THR A 262 -51.70 -1.39 -2.51
N MET A 263 -50.55 -1.87 -2.98
CA MET A 263 -49.27 -1.15 -2.88
C MET A 263 -49.02 -0.43 -4.19
N TYR A 264 -48.64 0.85 -4.12
CA TYR A 264 -48.28 1.69 -5.26
C TYR A 264 -46.80 2.04 -5.22
N ALA A 265 -46.19 2.17 -6.39
CA ALA A 265 -44.89 2.78 -6.57
C ALA A 265 -44.89 3.67 -7.81
N ARG A 266 -44.14 4.76 -7.79
CA ARG A 266 -43.92 5.64 -8.94
C ARG A 266 -42.53 6.25 -8.88
N LEU A 267 -42.10 6.85 -9.97
CA LEU A 267 -40.90 7.66 -10.02
C LEU A 267 -41.29 9.13 -9.84
N THR A 268 -40.55 9.86 -9.00
CA THR A 268 -40.65 11.32 -8.90
C THR A 268 -39.27 11.93 -9.04
N THR A 269 -39.15 13.19 -9.41
CA THR A 269 -37.90 13.94 -9.25
C THR A 269 -37.62 14.14 -7.76
N LYS A 270 -36.38 14.42 -7.40
CA LYS A 270 -36.04 14.80 -6.02
C LYS A 270 -36.77 16.04 -5.51
N ALA A 271 -37.21 16.90 -6.43
CA ALA A 271 -38.05 18.05 -6.12
C ALA A 271 -39.53 17.67 -5.86
N GLY A 272 -39.88 16.38 -5.92
CA GLY A 272 -41.23 15.87 -5.67
C GLY A 272 -42.15 15.88 -6.89
N VAL A 273 -41.65 16.19 -8.09
CA VAL A 273 -42.46 16.21 -9.31
C VAL A 273 -42.64 14.79 -9.85
N PRO A 274 -43.88 14.27 -10.01
CA PRO A 274 -44.10 12.92 -10.54
C PRO A 274 -43.65 12.77 -11.99
N VAL A 275 -43.02 11.65 -12.32
CA VAL A 275 -42.77 11.25 -13.71
C VAL A 275 -44.06 10.68 -14.26
N ALA A 276 -44.53 11.24 -15.38
CA ALA A 276 -45.71 10.77 -16.08
C ALA A 276 -45.59 9.26 -16.38
N ASP A 277 -46.71 8.56 -16.29
CA ASP A 277 -46.85 7.15 -16.65
C ASP A 277 -46.01 6.14 -15.86
N SER A 278 -45.25 6.59 -14.86
CA SER A 278 -44.39 5.74 -14.01
C SER A 278 -45.12 4.98 -12.91
N GLN A 279 -46.41 5.24 -12.68
CA GLN A 279 -47.13 4.62 -11.56
C GLN A 279 -47.45 3.15 -11.84
N ILE A 280 -47.03 2.29 -10.93
CA ILE A 280 -47.32 0.85 -10.90
C ILE A 280 -47.99 0.48 -9.58
N SER A 281 -48.73 -0.64 -9.58
CA SER A 281 -49.39 -1.13 -8.37
C SER A 281 -49.53 -2.64 -8.34
N THR A 282 -49.65 -3.21 -7.16
CA THR A 282 -50.00 -4.62 -6.98
C THR A 282 -50.89 -4.83 -5.75
N THR A 283 -51.76 -5.84 -5.82
CA THR A 283 -52.49 -6.41 -4.67
C THR A 283 -51.89 -7.75 -4.23
N SER A 284 -50.84 -8.23 -4.91
CA SER A 284 -50.23 -9.53 -4.64
C SER A 284 -49.61 -9.58 -3.25
N SER A 285 -49.96 -10.61 -2.48
CA SER A 285 -49.36 -10.90 -1.17
C SER A 285 -47.99 -11.58 -1.28
N THR A 286 -47.53 -11.90 -2.50
CA THR A 286 -46.19 -12.39 -2.81
C THR A 286 -45.39 -11.31 -3.56
N ARG A 287 -44.06 -11.45 -3.58
CA ARG A 287 -43.20 -10.52 -4.32
C ARG A 287 -43.43 -10.71 -5.82
N THR A 288 -43.97 -9.69 -6.48
CA THR A 288 -44.29 -9.70 -7.92
C THR A 288 -43.62 -8.52 -8.60
N ARG A 289 -42.94 -8.78 -9.72
CA ARG A 289 -42.38 -7.71 -10.56
C ARG A 289 -43.50 -7.06 -11.37
N VAL A 290 -43.59 -5.73 -11.32
CA VAL A 290 -44.57 -4.93 -12.06
C VAL A 290 -43.82 -3.87 -12.86
N ARG A 291 -44.27 -3.63 -14.11
CA ARG A 291 -43.69 -2.67 -15.05
C ARG A 291 -44.72 -1.57 -15.37
N SER A 292 -44.25 -0.34 -15.54
CA SER A 292 -45.05 0.81 -15.96
C SER A 292 -45.30 0.82 -17.47
N ALA A 293 -46.08 1.81 -17.95
CA ALA A 293 -46.01 2.20 -19.36
C ALA A 293 -44.65 2.85 -19.67
N GLU A 294 -44.39 3.14 -20.94
CA GLU A 294 -43.19 3.87 -21.34
C GLU A 294 -43.14 5.23 -20.63
N ILE A 295 -41.98 5.59 -20.09
CA ILE A 295 -41.76 6.82 -19.34
C ILE A 295 -40.75 7.70 -20.08
N THR A 296 -40.93 9.00 -19.95
CA THR A 296 -39.93 9.97 -20.41
C THR A 296 -39.10 10.42 -19.22
N LEU A 297 -37.78 10.36 -19.38
CA LEU A 297 -36.82 10.84 -18.41
C LEU A 297 -36.07 12.02 -19.00
N SER A 298 -35.80 13.00 -18.16
CA SER A 298 -35.02 14.18 -18.50
C SER A 298 -33.60 13.97 -18.06
N ASP A 299 -32.70 14.50 -18.88
CA ASP A 299 -31.29 14.57 -18.60
C ASP A 299 -31.02 15.31 -17.27
N ALA A 300 -29.92 14.98 -16.59
CA ALA A 300 -29.42 15.61 -15.37
C ALA A 300 -30.42 15.69 -14.21
N THR A 301 -31.50 14.90 -14.26
CA THR A 301 -32.60 14.97 -13.30
C THR A 301 -32.50 13.82 -12.31
N GLU A 302 -32.28 14.16 -11.04
CA GLU A 302 -32.29 13.17 -9.98
C GLU A 302 -33.72 12.70 -9.69
N TYR A 303 -33.94 11.38 -9.75
CA TYR A 303 -35.22 10.76 -9.47
C TYR A 303 -35.20 9.96 -8.15
N VAL A 304 -36.37 9.71 -7.59
CA VAL A 304 -36.55 8.88 -6.39
C VAL A 304 -37.74 7.98 -6.60
N VAL A 305 -37.63 6.74 -6.12
CA VAL A 305 -38.78 5.85 -6.09
C VAL A 305 -39.63 6.22 -4.90
N GLN A 306 -40.87 6.55 -5.18
CA GLN A 306 -41.86 6.82 -4.17
C GLN A 306 -42.81 5.64 -4.05
N THR A 307 -43.05 5.21 -2.82
CA THR A 307 -44.00 4.13 -2.51
C THR A 307 -45.15 4.66 -1.66
N GLY A 308 -46.32 4.04 -1.79
CA GLY A 308 -47.50 4.49 -1.05
C GLY A 308 -48.66 3.49 -1.10
N TRP A 309 -49.69 3.80 -0.32
CA TRP A 309 -50.91 2.99 -0.17
C TRP A 309 -52.13 3.61 -0.87
N VAL A 310 -51.96 4.80 -1.44
CA VAL A 310 -52.96 5.56 -2.17
C VAL A 310 -52.32 6.03 -3.49
N PRO A 311 -53.06 6.01 -4.62
CA PRO A 311 -52.55 6.56 -5.88
C PRO A 311 -52.07 8.00 -5.70
N GLY A 312 -50.87 8.29 -6.18
CA GLY A 312 -50.38 9.66 -6.31
C GLY A 312 -49.94 10.40 -5.04
N THR A 313 -49.87 9.78 -3.85
CA THR A 313 -49.51 10.46 -2.60
C THR A 313 -48.25 9.94 -1.90
N ASP A 314 -47.68 10.82 -1.06
CA ASP A 314 -46.36 10.71 -0.44
C ASP A 314 -46.45 10.18 1.00
N GLN A 315 -46.34 8.87 1.24
CA GLN A 315 -46.29 8.32 2.61
C GLN A 315 -45.33 7.12 2.80
N GLY A 316 -44.32 6.94 1.94
CA GLY A 316 -43.41 5.78 2.00
C GLY A 316 -41.95 6.08 1.66
N PHE A 317 -41.05 5.29 2.26
CA PHE A 317 -39.59 5.39 2.20
C PHE A 317 -39.05 5.54 0.76
N ALA A 318 -38.28 6.59 0.53
CA ALA A 318 -37.64 6.87 -0.75
C ALA A 318 -36.25 6.20 -0.81
N ASN A 319 -36.10 5.19 -1.67
CA ASN A 319 -34.78 4.76 -2.12
C ASN A 319 -34.38 5.66 -3.30
N ARG A 320 -33.20 6.27 -3.18
CA ARG A 320 -32.66 7.29 -4.10
C ARG A 320 -32.24 6.64 -5.43
N LEU A 321 -32.75 7.14 -6.57
CA LEU A 321 -32.32 6.75 -7.93
C LEU A 321 -31.85 7.98 -8.70
N THR A 322 -30.61 8.39 -8.47
CA THR A 322 -30.04 9.52 -9.20
C THR A 322 -29.82 9.14 -10.67
N ILE A 323 -30.53 9.80 -11.59
CA ILE A 323 -30.24 9.74 -13.03
C ILE A 323 -29.48 11.02 -13.35
N LEU A 324 -28.23 10.86 -13.79
CA LEU A 324 -27.39 11.97 -14.22
C LEU A 324 -26.93 11.64 -15.63
N THR A 325 -27.14 12.57 -16.53
CA THR A 325 -26.54 12.64 -17.86
C THR A 325 -26.02 14.09 -18.02
N ILE A 326 -25.20 14.34 -19.04
CA ILE A 326 -24.37 15.57 -19.15
C ILE A 326 -25.13 16.64 -19.94
#